data_AF-A0A4R9IDC5-F1
#
_entry.id   AF-A0A4R9IDC5-F1
#
_cell.length_a   1.000
_cell.length_b   1.000
_cell.length_c   1.000
_cell.angle_alpha   90.00
_cell.angle_beta   90.00
_cell.angle_gamma   90.00
#
_symmetry.space_group_name_H-M   'P 1'
#
loop_
_entity.id
_entity.type
_entity.pdbx_description
1 polymer ?
#
loop_
_entity_poly.entity_id
_entity_poly.type
_entity_poly.pdbx_seq_one_letter_code
_entity_poly.pdbx_strand_id
1 'polypeptide(L)'
;MVRFGKLTSFLAVDVLVSVWANLSFFSLYGNEKIRFTLLLFYTSSVWALYLTDHLWDALREKDLVSERGKFYLRHRHLIVSFIIFLILISLFVGFYFELSFLLKNLPLLLAFLFSVCLIVFHLSPIPKEILVSGLYTLGVIAPFGSFGGKNPLVLVFFFHVFANVLLTYNQDRAFDLVQNTFTLTEILDSKKLRTSVLSLLGMGILILLALEIWCSLSFPFLFGMGLCYFWLGVCCFLPMDGFRFKSACELSYLPLFLPQIFFFFSPLP
;
A
#
# COMPACT_ATOMS: atom_id res chain seq x y z
N MET A 1 -18.55 -2.44 22.29
CA MET A 1 -17.29 -3.21 22.30
C MET A 1 -16.83 -3.34 20.86
N VAL A 2 -15.67 -2.76 20.49
CA VAL A 2 -15.14 -2.85 19.11
C VAL A 2 -14.54 -4.24 18.93
N ARG A 3 -14.99 -5.01 17.93
CA ARG A 3 -14.40 -6.33 17.63
C ARG A 3 -12.94 -6.14 17.18
N PHE A 4 -12.03 -7.03 17.59
CA PHE A 4 -10.59 -6.92 17.34
C PHE A 4 -10.24 -6.62 15.86
N GLY A 5 -10.87 -7.30 14.90
CA GLY A 5 -10.65 -7.04 13.46
C GLY A 5 -11.12 -5.67 12.95
N LYS A 6 -12.05 -5.00 13.65
CA LYS A 6 -12.40 -3.59 13.34
C LYS A 6 -11.31 -2.65 13.85
N LEU A 7 -10.75 -2.94 15.02
CA LEU A 7 -9.71 -2.11 15.63
C LEU A 7 -8.42 -2.14 14.80
N THR A 8 -8.02 -3.32 14.28
CA THR A 8 -6.85 -3.45 13.41
C THR A 8 -6.99 -2.61 12.15
N SER A 9 -8.15 -2.66 11.49
CA SER A 9 -8.46 -1.85 10.31
C SER A 9 -8.51 -0.35 10.64
N PHE A 10 -9.14 0.01 11.76
CA PHE A 10 -9.27 1.42 12.15
C PHE A 10 -7.92 2.03 12.51
N LEU A 11 -7.02 1.26 13.11
CA LEU A 11 -5.66 1.70 13.40
C LEU A 11 -4.69 1.48 12.24
N ALA A 12 -5.15 1.09 11.05
CA ALA A 12 -4.35 0.83 9.86
C ALA A 12 -3.23 -0.23 10.06
N VAL A 13 -3.43 -1.19 10.96
CA VAL A 13 -2.46 -2.26 11.25
C VAL A 13 -2.35 -3.22 10.06
N ASP A 14 -3.44 -3.46 9.35
CA ASP A 14 -3.46 -4.22 8.10
C ASP A 14 -2.50 -3.64 7.06
N VAL A 15 -2.52 -2.31 6.88
CA VAL A 15 -1.61 -1.59 5.98
C VAL A 15 -0.14 -1.76 6.41
N LEU A 16 0.16 -1.67 7.71
CA LEU A 16 1.53 -1.84 8.21
C LEU A 16 2.07 -3.25 7.94
N VAL A 17 1.23 -4.26 8.21
CA VAL A 17 1.59 -5.65 7.95
C VAL A 17 1.86 -5.87 6.46
N SER A 18 1.08 -5.24 5.58
CA SER A 18 1.29 -5.30 4.14
C SER A 18 2.57 -4.61 3.69
N VAL A 19 2.90 -3.43 4.26
CA VAL A 19 4.19 -2.77 4.00
C VAL A 19 5.35 -3.65 4.47
N TRP A 20 5.24 -4.28 5.63
CA TRP A 20 6.27 -5.21 6.12
C TRP A 20 6.42 -6.44 5.23
N ALA A 21 5.32 -7.02 4.74
CA ALA A 21 5.35 -8.14 3.80
C ALA A 21 6.08 -7.76 2.50
N ASN A 22 5.73 -6.60 1.94
CA ASN A 22 6.34 -6.05 0.73
C ASN A 22 7.85 -5.79 0.90
N LEU A 23 8.21 -5.09 1.97
CA LEU A 23 9.60 -4.81 2.31
C LEU A 23 10.38 -6.12 2.51
N SER A 24 9.81 -7.06 3.27
CA SER A 24 10.45 -8.35 3.49
C SER A 24 10.70 -9.09 2.18
N PHE A 25 9.70 -9.20 1.31
CA PHE A 25 9.79 -9.86 0.01
C PHE A 25 10.91 -9.31 -0.85
N PHE A 26 10.96 -7.98 -1.02
CA PHE A 26 11.99 -7.36 -1.85
C PHE A 26 13.37 -7.36 -1.19
N SER A 27 13.45 -7.41 0.14
CA SER A 27 14.69 -7.63 0.87
C SER A 27 15.32 -8.98 0.54
N LEU A 28 14.53 -10.06 0.56
CA LEU A 28 15.02 -11.37 0.16
C LEU A 28 15.28 -11.47 -1.34
N TYR A 29 14.39 -10.90 -2.17
CA TYR A 29 14.51 -10.96 -3.62
C TYR A 29 15.75 -10.22 -4.13
N GLY A 30 16.03 -9.04 -3.58
CA GLY A 30 17.24 -8.26 -3.89
C GLY A 30 18.49 -8.75 -3.15
N ASN A 31 18.36 -9.69 -2.21
CA ASN A 31 19.41 -10.05 -1.25
C ASN A 31 19.99 -8.81 -0.52
N GLU A 32 19.14 -7.83 -0.23
CA GLU A 32 19.51 -6.58 0.42
C GLU A 32 18.84 -6.50 1.78
N LYS A 33 19.63 -6.32 2.84
CA LYS A 33 19.11 -6.30 4.22
C LYS A 33 18.47 -4.95 4.53
N ILE A 34 17.23 -4.97 5.01
CA ILE A 34 16.62 -3.76 5.58
C ILE A 34 17.16 -3.54 6.98
N ARG A 35 17.72 -2.35 7.20
CA ARG A 35 18.12 -1.92 8.54
C ARG A 35 16.89 -1.71 9.41
N PHE A 36 16.97 -2.11 10.67
CA PHE A 36 15.87 -1.93 11.62
C PHE A 36 15.43 -0.46 11.76
N THR A 37 16.39 0.47 11.71
CA THR A 37 16.14 1.91 11.69
C THR A 37 15.29 2.34 10.50
N LEU A 38 15.57 1.82 9.30
CA LEU A 38 14.78 2.10 8.11
C LEU A 38 13.37 1.48 8.22
N LEU A 39 13.24 0.26 8.75
CA LEU A 39 11.94 -0.36 9.01
C LEU A 39 11.10 0.48 9.98
N LEU A 40 11.71 1.01 11.05
CA LEU A 40 11.05 1.91 12.01
C LEU A 40 10.64 3.23 11.35
N PHE A 41 11.50 3.80 10.50
CA PHE A 41 11.17 4.99 9.71
C PHE A 41 9.95 4.75 8.80
N TYR A 42 9.92 3.67 8.03
CA TYR A 42 8.77 3.31 7.19
C TYR A 42 7.50 3.09 8.02
N THR A 43 7.60 2.30 9.08
CA THR A 43 6.46 1.96 9.96
C THR A 43 5.85 3.23 10.53
N SER A 44 6.66 4.08 11.15
CA SER A 44 6.19 5.33 11.76
C SER A 44 5.60 6.31 10.74
N SER A 45 6.23 6.45 9.57
CA SER A 45 5.79 7.38 8.52
C SER A 45 4.47 6.94 7.88
N VAL A 46 4.37 5.67 7.48
CA VAL A 46 3.15 5.11 6.89
C VAL A 46 2.02 5.13 7.92
N TRP A 47 2.30 4.77 9.18
CA TRP A 47 1.28 4.78 10.21
C TRP A 47 0.74 6.19 10.47
N ALA A 48 1.64 7.18 10.61
CA ALA A 48 1.25 8.58 10.77
C ALA A 48 0.39 9.06 9.60
N LEU A 49 0.79 8.74 8.36
CA LEU A 49 0.06 9.12 7.16
C LEU A 49 -1.36 8.54 7.16
N TYR A 50 -1.50 7.23 7.34
CA TYR A 50 -2.83 6.58 7.30
C TYR A 50 -3.73 7.00 8.46
N LEU A 51 -3.17 7.21 9.66
CA LEU A 51 -3.96 7.73 10.77
C LEU A 51 -4.39 9.18 10.53
N THR A 52 -3.54 9.99 9.89
CA THR A 52 -3.87 11.38 9.53
C THR A 52 -4.96 11.40 8.47
N ASP A 53 -4.86 10.56 7.44
CA ASP A 53 -5.86 10.40 6.38
C ASP A 53 -7.23 10.02 6.96
N HIS A 54 -7.29 8.95 7.76
CA HIS A 54 -8.53 8.54 8.43
C HIS A 54 -9.11 9.61 9.38
N LEU A 55 -8.25 10.36 10.09
CA LEU A 55 -8.71 11.45 10.95
C LEU A 55 -9.24 12.63 10.12
N TRP A 56 -8.56 12.96 9.03
CA TRP A 56 -8.97 14.01 8.09
C TRP A 56 -10.33 13.70 7.49
N ASP A 57 -10.55 12.46 7.04
CA ASP A 57 -11.85 11.99 6.55
C ASP A 57 -12.93 12.10 7.61
N ALA A 58 -12.65 11.62 8.82
CA ALA A 58 -13.58 11.67 9.95
C ALA A 58 -14.00 13.11 10.33
N LEU A 59 -13.11 14.09 10.14
CA LEU A 59 -13.40 15.51 10.39
C LEU A 59 -14.24 16.16 9.28
N ARG A 60 -14.26 15.59 8.08
CA ARG A 60 -14.99 16.12 6.91
C ARG A 60 -16.33 15.41 6.65
N GLU A 61 -16.60 14.27 7.29
CA GLU A 61 -17.91 13.60 7.24
C GLU A 61 -19.01 14.53 7.81
N LYS A 62 -19.97 14.95 6.97
CA LYS A 62 -21.03 15.92 7.34
C LYS A 62 -22.36 15.29 7.77
N ASP A 63 -22.83 14.25 7.09
CA ASP A 63 -24.25 13.83 7.21
C ASP A 63 -24.45 12.43 7.82
N LEU A 64 -23.50 11.51 7.67
CA LEU A 64 -23.54 10.16 8.25
C LEU A 64 -22.13 9.73 8.67
N VAL A 65 -21.79 10.00 9.93
CA VAL A 65 -20.47 9.62 10.46
C VAL A 65 -20.35 8.10 10.46
N SER A 66 -19.39 7.57 9.69
CA SER A 66 -19.12 6.14 9.58
C SER A 66 -18.72 5.57 10.95
N GLU A 67 -18.78 4.25 11.15
CA GLU A 67 -18.28 3.66 12.40
C GLU A 67 -16.81 4.02 12.66
N ARG A 68 -16.01 4.10 11.59
CA ARG A 68 -14.62 4.56 11.62
C ARG A 68 -14.55 6.03 12.04
N GLY A 69 -15.34 6.90 11.41
CA GLY A 69 -15.43 8.32 11.76
C GLY A 69 -15.79 8.52 13.24
N LYS A 70 -16.79 7.78 13.76
CA LYS A 70 -17.19 7.83 15.17
C LYS A 70 -16.05 7.43 16.11
N PHE A 71 -15.27 6.41 15.74
CA PHE A 71 -14.11 5.98 16.51
C PHE A 71 -13.04 7.09 16.58
N TYR A 72 -12.73 7.71 15.44
CA TYR A 72 -11.72 8.75 15.32
C TYR A 72 -12.11 10.03 16.06
N LEU A 73 -13.36 10.47 15.92
CA LEU A 73 -13.88 11.64 16.64
C LEU A 73 -13.92 11.41 18.15
N ARG A 74 -14.31 10.20 18.60
CA ARG A 74 -14.35 9.85 20.03
C ARG A 74 -12.96 9.83 20.69
N HIS A 75 -11.93 9.36 19.97
CA HIS A 75 -10.56 9.23 20.50
C HIS A 75 -9.60 10.27 19.92
N ARG A 76 -10.12 11.40 19.42
CA ARG A 76 -9.36 12.40 18.67
C ARG A 76 -8.06 12.81 19.35
N HIS A 77 -8.10 13.13 20.64
CA HIS A 77 -6.91 13.57 21.37
C HIS A 77 -5.83 12.47 21.41
N LEU A 78 -6.21 11.23 21.70
CA LEU A 78 -5.27 10.10 21.72
C LEU A 78 -4.66 9.86 20.34
N ILE A 79 -5.49 9.88 19.29
CA ILE A 79 -5.04 9.66 17.91
C ILE A 79 -4.10 10.79 17.46
N VAL A 80 -4.44 12.05 17.74
CA VAL A 80 -3.58 13.20 17.42
C VAL A 80 -2.25 13.12 18.16
N SER A 81 -2.26 12.84 19.48
CA SER A 81 -1.03 12.65 20.25
C SER A 81 -0.17 11.53 19.69
N PHE A 82 -0.79 10.42 19.28
CA PHE A 82 -0.09 9.29 18.68
C PHE A 82 0.48 9.61 17.29
N ILE A 83 -0.26 10.34 16.44
CA ILE A 83 0.24 10.85 15.15
C ILE A 83 1.47 11.74 15.37
N ILE A 84 1.40 12.69 16.31
CA ILE A 84 2.53 13.58 16.64
C ILE A 84 3.74 12.75 17.07
N PHE A 85 3.54 11.78 17.95
CA PHE A 85 4.59 10.87 18.39
C PHE A 85 5.23 10.10 17.22
N LEU A 86 4.43 9.55 16.30
CA LEU A 86 4.92 8.85 15.12
C LEU A 86 5.70 9.76 14.18
N ILE A 87 5.24 11.01 13.97
CA ILE A 87 5.96 12.01 13.18
C ILE A 87 7.31 12.32 13.83
N LEU A 88 7.35 12.52 15.15
CA LEU A 88 8.60 12.78 15.88
C LEU A 88 9.58 11.60 15.76
N ILE A 89 9.10 10.36 15.87
CA ILE A 89 9.93 9.17 15.63
C ILE A 89 10.45 9.16 14.19
N SER A 90 9.58 9.35 13.20
CA SER A 90 9.96 9.35 11.79
C SER A 90 11.04 10.41 11.52
N LEU A 91 10.86 11.64 12.00
CA LEU A 91 11.82 12.72 11.84
C LEU A 91 13.13 12.44 12.57
N PHE A 92 13.07 11.94 13.81
CA PHE A 92 14.26 11.58 14.58
C PHE A 92 15.05 10.48 13.89
N VAL A 93 14.40 9.39 13.51
CA VAL A 93 15.06 8.26 12.84
C VAL A 93 15.57 8.67 11.46
N GLY A 94 14.75 9.39 10.70
CA GLY A 94 15.08 9.93 9.39
C GLY A 94 16.32 10.81 9.40
N PHE A 95 16.39 11.76 10.34
CA PHE A 95 17.48 12.72 10.41
C PHE A 95 18.77 12.13 11.00
N TYR A 96 18.68 11.33 12.07
CA TYR A 96 19.87 10.84 12.77
C TYR A 96 20.44 9.54 12.20
N PHE A 97 19.61 8.65 11.65
CA PHE A 97 20.04 7.32 11.22
C PHE A 97 19.92 7.11 9.70
N GLU A 98 18.91 7.71 9.06
CA GLU A 98 18.56 7.44 7.67
C GLU A 98 18.78 8.63 6.72
N LEU A 99 19.53 9.66 7.14
CA LEU A 99 19.70 10.89 6.35
C LEU A 99 20.31 10.61 4.98
N SER A 100 21.32 9.74 4.90
CA SER A 100 21.94 9.35 3.62
C SER A 100 20.93 8.66 2.68
N PHE A 101 20.02 7.86 3.23
CA PHE A 101 18.95 7.23 2.45
C PHE A 101 17.96 8.27 1.94
N LEU A 102 17.55 9.23 2.78
CA LEU A 102 16.66 10.32 2.39
C LEU A 102 17.27 11.22 1.32
N LEU A 103 18.55 11.56 1.44
CA LEU A 103 19.26 12.38 0.45
C LEU A 103 19.41 11.64 -0.89
N LYS A 104 19.76 10.34 -0.86
CA LYS A 104 19.83 9.51 -2.08
C LYS A 104 18.49 9.42 -2.80
N ASN A 105 17.39 9.40 -2.05
CA ASN A 105 16.03 9.29 -2.58
C ASN A 105 15.27 10.63 -2.56
N LEU A 106 15.98 11.76 -2.48
CA LEU A 106 15.38 13.08 -2.40
C LEU A 106 14.41 13.37 -3.56
N PRO A 107 14.70 13.00 -4.83
CA PRO A 107 13.76 13.19 -5.92
C PRO A 107 12.43 12.45 -5.70
N LEU A 108 12.47 11.22 -5.16
CA LEU A 108 11.27 10.45 -4.85
C LEU A 108 10.48 11.08 -3.70
N LEU A 109 11.17 11.54 -2.64
CA LEU A 109 10.54 12.24 -1.52
C LEU A 109 9.85 13.53 -1.97
N LEU A 110 10.53 14.34 -2.80
CA LEU A 110 9.96 15.57 -3.35
C LEU A 110 8.77 15.28 -4.28
N ALA A 111 8.88 14.27 -5.14
CA ALA A 111 7.78 13.84 -6.01
C ALA A 111 6.57 13.36 -5.19
N PHE A 112 6.80 12.63 -4.10
CA PHE A 112 5.77 12.20 -3.17
C PHE A 112 5.07 13.40 -2.52
N LEU A 113 5.83 14.32 -1.91
CA LEU A 113 5.26 15.52 -1.26
C LEU A 113 4.51 16.40 -2.26
N PHE A 114 5.07 16.60 -3.45
CA PHE A 114 4.42 17.36 -4.52
C PHE A 114 3.11 16.71 -4.96
N SER A 115 3.09 15.38 -5.14
CA SER A 115 1.87 14.64 -5.50
C SER A 115 0.81 14.72 -4.40
N VAL A 116 1.20 14.62 -3.13
CA VAL A 116 0.28 14.81 -2.00
C VAL A 116 -0.33 16.21 -2.04
N CYS A 117 0.49 17.25 -2.22
CA CYS A 117 -0.02 18.62 -2.36
C CYS A 117 -1.00 18.75 -3.53
N LEU A 118 -0.65 18.23 -4.71
CA LEU A 118 -1.55 18.28 -5.88
C LEU A 118 -2.88 17.58 -5.63
N ILE A 119 -2.90 16.44 -4.94
CA ILE A 119 -4.12 15.71 -4.61
C ILE A 119 -4.94 16.49 -3.57
N VAL A 120 -4.32 16.96 -2.49
CA VAL A 120 -4.99 17.70 -1.40
C VAL A 120 -5.58 19.03 -1.89
N PHE A 121 -4.92 19.70 -2.84
CA PHE A 121 -5.40 20.95 -3.44
C PHE A 121 -6.28 20.72 -4.70
N HIS A 122 -6.56 19.47 -5.07
CA HIS A 122 -7.37 19.12 -6.26
C HIS A 122 -6.81 19.68 -7.58
N LEU A 123 -5.49 19.80 -7.69
CA LEU A 123 -4.77 20.32 -8.86
C LEU A 123 -4.08 19.23 -9.68
N SER A 124 -4.22 17.96 -9.29
CA SER A 124 -3.53 16.85 -9.98
C SER A 124 -4.08 16.65 -11.39
N PRO A 125 -3.23 16.72 -12.44
CA PRO A 125 -3.65 16.40 -13.81
C PRO A 125 -3.66 14.88 -14.08
N ILE A 126 -3.19 14.09 -13.12
CA ILE A 126 -3.10 12.63 -13.20
C ILE A 126 -4.08 12.03 -12.19
N PRO A 127 -4.83 10.98 -12.54
CA PRO A 127 -5.70 10.30 -11.60
C PRO A 127 -4.95 9.84 -10.35
N LYS A 128 -5.54 10.08 -9.17
CA LYS A 128 -4.88 9.78 -7.88
C LYS A 128 -4.41 8.33 -7.79
N GLU A 129 -5.14 7.38 -8.38
CA GLU A 129 -4.82 5.95 -8.31
C GLU A 129 -3.47 5.64 -8.96
N ILE A 130 -3.14 6.31 -10.07
CA ILE A 130 -1.88 6.11 -10.78
C ILE A 130 -0.72 6.66 -9.95
N LEU A 131 -0.89 7.88 -9.40
CA LEU A 131 0.13 8.51 -8.56
C LEU A 131 0.40 7.68 -7.30
N VAL A 132 -0.65 7.28 -6.59
CA VAL A 132 -0.55 6.48 -5.36
C VAL A 132 0.11 5.14 -5.65
N SER A 133 -0.29 4.44 -6.72
CA SER A 133 0.28 3.13 -7.05
C SER A 133 1.76 3.22 -7.45
N GLY A 134 2.11 4.25 -8.23
CA GLY A 134 3.50 4.50 -8.64
C GLY A 134 4.39 4.85 -7.45
N LEU A 135 3.97 5.80 -6.62
CA LEU A 135 4.72 6.23 -5.44
C LEU A 135 4.82 5.12 -4.39
N TYR A 136 3.76 4.33 -4.20
CA TYR A 136 3.79 3.17 -3.31
C TYR A 136 4.82 2.14 -3.79
N THR A 137 4.77 1.80 -5.08
CA THR A 137 5.71 0.85 -5.68
C THR A 137 7.15 1.33 -5.55
N LEU A 138 7.43 2.57 -5.96
CA LEU A 138 8.76 3.15 -5.84
C LEU A 138 9.21 3.28 -4.37
N GLY A 139 8.29 3.61 -3.47
CA GLY A 139 8.54 3.73 -2.03
C GLY A 139 8.92 2.39 -1.41
N VAL A 140 8.23 1.29 -1.74
CA VAL A 140 8.60 -0.06 -1.29
C VAL A 140 9.96 -0.47 -1.83
N ILE A 141 10.28 -0.08 -3.06
CA ILE A 141 11.51 -0.51 -3.74
C ILE A 141 12.73 0.33 -3.36
N ALA A 142 12.56 1.59 -2.98
CA ALA A 142 13.65 2.54 -2.68
C ALA A 142 14.75 2.04 -1.72
N PRO A 143 14.46 1.25 -0.66
CA PRO A 143 15.48 0.69 0.23
C PRO A 143 16.49 -0.22 -0.47
N PHE A 144 16.09 -0.85 -1.57
CA PHE A 144 16.81 -1.92 -2.24
C PHE A 144 17.58 -1.45 -3.48
N GLY A 145 17.86 -0.15 -3.52
CA GLY A 145 18.56 0.50 -4.63
C GLY A 145 17.72 0.63 -5.90
N SER A 146 18.40 1.01 -6.99
CA SER A 146 17.77 1.06 -8.30
C SER A 146 17.62 -0.35 -8.83
N PHE A 147 16.45 -0.96 -8.65
CA PHE A 147 15.93 -1.84 -9.69
C PHE A 147 15.68 -0.95 -10.90
N GLY A 148 16.75 -0.62 -11.63
CA GLY A 148 16.76 0.48 -12.58
C GLY A 148 15.82 0.19 -13.75
N GLY A 149 14.53 0.48 -13.60
CA GLY A 149 13.46 0.33 -14.61
C GLY A 149 13.33 -1.02 -15.31
N LYS A 150 14.20 -1.99 -15.02
CA LYS A 150 14.44 -3.18 -15.83
C LYS A 150 14.09 -4.47 -15.10
N ASN A 151 13.76 -4.43 -13.81
CA ASN A 151 13.33 -5.64 -13.14
C ASN A 151 11.83 -5.86 -13.40
N PRO A 152 11.47 -6.88 -14.19
CA PRO A 152 10.08 -7.12 -14.55
C PRO A 152 9.22 -7.55 -13.34
N LEU A 153 9.81 -8.03 -12.24
CA LEU A 153 9.06 -8.32 -11.01
C LEU A 153 8.51 -7.05 -10.35
N VAL A 154 9.20 -5.91 -10.50
CA VAL A 154 8.69 -4.61 -10.04
C VAL A 154 7.48 -4.19 -10.86
N LEU A 155 7.45 -4.49 -12.16
CA LEU A 155 6.28 -4.23 -13.02
C LEU A 155 5.10 -5.12 -12.63
N VAL A 156 5.35 -6.40 -12.35
CA VAL A 156 4.33 -7.32 -11.81
C VAL A 156 3.80 -6.78 -10.49
N PHE A 157 4.68 -6.39 -9.57
CA PHE A 157 4.27 -5.78 -8.30
C PHE A 157 3.44 -4.50 -8.50
N PHE A 158 3.84 -3.62 -9.42
CA PHE A 158 3.08 -2.42 -9.77
C PHE A 158 1.66 -2.75 -10.27
N PHE A 159 1.48 -3.77 -11.12
CA PHE A 159 0.15 -4.16 -11.59
C PHE A 159 -0.74 -4.69 -10.47
N HIS A 160 -0.17 -5.43 -9.52
CA HIS A 160 -0.90 -5.85 -8.32
C HIS A 160 -1.31 -4.65 -7.46
N VAL A 161 -0.37 -3.75 -7.16
CA VAL A 161 -0.64 -2.52 -6.39
C VAL A 161 -1.72 -1.68 -7.08
N PHE A 162 -1.64 -1.50 -8.39
CA PHE A 162 -2.60 -0.71 -9.13
C PHE A 162 -3.99 -1.34 -9.15
N ALA A 163 -4.08 -2.66 -9.33
CA ALA A 163 -5.33 -3.41 -9.19
C ALA A 163 -5.91 -3.27 -7.77
N ASN A 164 -5.07 -3.30 -6.75
CA ASN A 164 -5.46 -3.17 -5.35
C ASN A 164 -6.06 -1.79 -5.06
N VAL A 165 -5.35 -0.72 -5.47
CA VAL A 165 -5.78 0.67 -5.32
C VAL A 165 -7.09 0.92 -6.06
N LEU A 166 -7.27 0.39 -7.28
CA LEU A 166 -8.53 0.52 -8.02
C LEU A 166 -9.72 -0.10 -7.25
N LEU A 167 -9.52 -1.25 -6.60
CA LEU A 167 -10.56 -1.89 -5.80
C LEU A 167 -10.85 -1.13 -4.50
N THR A 168 -9.82 -0.73 -3.76
CA THR A 168 -9.99 -0.05 -2.47
C THR A 168 -10.55 1.35 -2.64
N TYR A 169 -10.10 2.11 -3.64
CA TYR A 169 -10.55 3.49 -3.87
C TYR A 169 -11.96 3.55 -4.45
N ASN A 170 -12.45 2.49 -5.10
CA ASN A 170 -13.85 2.44 -5.53
C ASN A 170 -14.83 2.50 -4.34
N GLN A 171 -14.42 2.11 -3.12
CA GLN A 171 -15.24 2.28 -1.92
C GLN A 171 -15.36 3.75 -1.50
N ASP A 172 -14.30 4.52 -1.75
CA ASP A 172 -14.20 5.93 -1.38
C ASP A 172 -14.75 6.86 -2.50
N ARG A 173 -15.24 6.29 -3.62
CA ARG A 173 -15.76 7.02 -4.80
C ARG A 173 -16.78 8.10 -4.45
N ALA A 174 -17.75 7.81 -3.57
CA ALA A 174 -18.77 8.78 -3.19
C ALA A 174 -18.18 9.99 -2.46
N PHE A 175 -17.14 9.77 -1.66
CA PHE A 175 -16.42 10.81 -0.95
C PHE A 175 -15.52 11.61 -1.90
N ASP A 176 -14.83 10.93 -2.82
CA ASP A 176 -13.98 11.57 -3.83
C ASP A 176 -14.75 12.52 -4.75
N LEU A 177 -15.95 12.09 -5.17
CA LEU A 177 -16.89 12.89 -5.97
C LEU A 177 -17.28 14.19 -5.27
N VAL A 178 -17.55 14.12 -3.96
CA VAL A 178 -17.88 15.32 -3.15
C VAL A 178 -16.68 16.27 -3.05
N GLN A 179 -15.46 15.75 -3.15
CA GLN A 179 -14.24 16.54 -3.07
C GLN A 179 -13.70 16.99 -4.44
N ASN A 180 -14.35 16.64 -5.55
CA ASN A 180 -13.87 16.91 -6.92
C ASN A 180 -12.42 16.42 -7.14
N THR A 181 -12.09 15.26 -6.58
CA THR A 181 -10.75 14.69 -6.76
C THR A 181 -10.70 13.94 -8.08
N PHE A 182 -9.70 14.20 -8.92
CA PHE A 182 -9.60 13.50 -10.20
C PHE A 182 -9.24 12.02 -10.00
N THR A 183 -10.17 11.11 -10.33
CA THR A 183 -10.02 9.66 -10.14
C THR A 183 -10.35 8.87 -11.40
N LEU A 184 -9.76 7.67 -11.55
CA LEU A 184 -10.20 6.73 -12.58
C LEU A 184 -11.56 6.10 -12.25
N THR A 185 -11.86 5.97 -10.96
CA THR A 185 -13.10 5.34 -10.49
C THR A 185 -14.34 6.19 -10.78
N GLU A 186 -14.18 7.50 -10.97
CA GLU A 186 -15.23 8.39 -11.48
C GLU A 186 -15.64 8.06 -12.92
N ILE A 187 -14.66 7.77 -13.78
CA ILE A 187 -14.87 7.52 -15.22
C ILE A 187 -15.39 6.09 -15.46
N LEU A 188 -15.02 5.15 -14.61
CA LEU A 188 -15.35 3.73 -14.76
C LEU A 188 -16.57 3.33 -13.93
N ASP A 189 -17.55 2.69 -14.57
CA ASP A 189 -18.61 2.00 -13.87
C ASP A 189 -18.04 0.80 -13.09
N SER A 190 -18.66 0.40 -11.97
CA SER A 190 -18.15 -0.68 -11.11
C SER A 190 -17.90 -2.00 -11.87
N LYS A 191 -18.70 -2.30 -12.91
CA LYS A 191 -18.47 -3.45 -13.80
C LYS A 191 -17.19 -3.30 -14.63
N LYS A 192 -16.98 -2.13 -15.24
CA LYS A 192 -15.78 -1.85 -16.05
C LYS A 192 -14.54 -1.85 -15.18
N LEU A 193 -14.61 -1.24 -13.99
CA LEU A 193 -13.53 -1.25 -13.01
C LEU A 193 -13.12 -2.69 -12.66
N ARG A 194 -14.08 -3.55 -12.34
CA ARG A 194 -13.80 -4.96 -12.04
C ARG A 194 -13.18 -5.69 -13.22
N THR A 195 -13.66 -5.47 -14.44
CA THR A 195 -13.05 -6.04 -15.65
C THR A 195 -11.62 -5.52 -15.83
N SER A 196 -11.37 -4.23 -15.67
CA SER A 196 -10.03 -3.64 -15.74
C SER A 196 -9.08 -4.24 -14.69
N VAL A 197 -9.55 -4.42 -13.46
CA VAL A 197 -8.80 -5.09 -12.38
C VAL A 197 -8.46 -6.52 -12.78
N LEU A 198 -9.44 -7.32 -13.23
CA LEU A 198 -9.19 -8.70 -13.65
C LEU A 198 -8.23 -8.79 -14.85
N SER A 199 -8.32 -7.85 -15.80
CA SER A 199 -7.38 -7.76 -16.92
C SER A 199 -5.96 -7.43 -16.47
N LEU A 200 -5.80 -6.48 -15.53
CA LEU A 200 -4.50 -6.15 -14.92
C LEU A 200 -3.92 -7.36 -14.18
N LEU A 201 -4.76 -8.06 -13.41
CA LEU A 201 -4.36 -9.27 -12.70
C LEU A 201 -3.94 -10.38 -13.66
N GLY A 202 -4.74 -10.63 -14.71
CA GLY A 202 -4.42 -11.61 -15.74
C GLY A 202 -3.11 -11.29 -16.47
N MET A 203 -2.91 -10.03 -16.88
CA MET A 203 -1.67 -9.59 -17.51
C MET A 203 -0.46 -9.77 -16.58
N GLY A 204 -0.61 -9.42 -15.31
CA GLY A 204 0.44 -9.59 -14.32
C GLY A 204 0.80 -11.07 -14.06
N ILE A 205 -0.19 -11.97 -13.99
CA ILE A 205 0.05 -13.41 -13.90
C ILE A 205 0.79 -13.93 -15.13
N LEU A 206 0.39 -13.52 -16.34
CA LEU A 206 1.06 -13.94 -17.57
C LEU A 206 2.53 -13.50 -17.59
N ILE A 207 2.81 -12.27 -17.16
CA ILE A 207 4.19 -11.79 -17.04
C ILE A 207 4.94 -12.58 -15.97
N LEU A 208 4.33 -12.80 -14.80
CA LEU A 208 4.94 -13.56 -13.70
C LEU A 208 5.32 -14.99 -14.14
N LEU A 209 4.45 -15.68 -14.88
CA LEU A 209 4.76 -16.99 -15.47
C LEU A 209 5.85 -16.90 -16.54
N ALA A 210 5.85 -15.85 -17.37
CA ALA A 210 6.94 -15.62 -18.31
C ALA A 210 8.30 -15.43 -17.59
N LEU A 211 8.32 -14.80 -16.41
CA LEU A 211 9.53 -14.66 -15.60
C LEU A 211 10.04 -15.98 -15.02
N GLU A 212 9.15 -16.90 -14.68
CA GLU A 212 9.55 -18.26 -14.31
C GLU A 212 10.26 -18.94 -15.50
N ILE A 213 9.63 -18.93 -16.68
CA ILE A 213 10.14 -19.65 -17.85
C ILE A 213 11.43 -18.99 -18.40
N TRP A 214 11.47 -17.66 -18.50
CA TRP A 214 12.54 -16.94 -19.24
C TRP A 214 13.59 -16.31 -18.34
N CYS A 215 13.26 -16.02 -17.09
CA CYS A 215 14.18 -15.38 -16.13
C CYS A 215 14.53 -16.28 -14.94
N SER A 216 14.05 -17.53 -14.92
CA SER A 216 14.30 -18.50 -13.85
C SER A 216 13.93 -17.96 -12.46
N LEU A 217 12.80 -17.27 -12.35
CA LEU A 217 12.29 -16.78 -11.07
C LEU A 217 12.14 -17.95 -10.08
N SER A 218 12.71 -17.83 -8.89
CA SER A 218 12.65 -18.93 -7.93
C SER A 218 11.23 -19.19 -7.43
N PHE A 219 10.94 -20.46 -7.15
CA PHE A 219 9.61 -20.93 -6.76
C PHE A 219 9.00 -20.15 -5.58
N PRO A 220 9.73 -19.81 -4.49
CA PRO A 220 9.13 -19.04 -3.38
C PRO A 220 8.62 -17.66 -3.80
N PHE A 221 9.34 -16.94 -4.66
CA PHE A 221 8.90 -15.61 -5.14
C PHE A 221 7.72 -15.72 -6.10
N LEU A 222 7.75 -16.70 -7.00
CA LEU A 222 6.64 -17.03 -7.89
C LEU A 222 5.37 -17.33 -7.09
N PHE A 223 5.48 -18.22 -6.11
CA PHE A 223 4.35 -18.67 -5.30
C PHE A 223 3.80 -17.56 -4.41
N GLY A 224 4.68 -16.80 -3.74
CA GLY A 224 4.30 -15.64 -2.94
C GLY A 224 3.54 -14.59 -3.76
N MET A 225 4.09 -14.17 -4.90
CA MET A 225 3.44 -13.20 -5.76
C MET A 225 2.14 -13.75 -6.39
N GLY A 226 2.17 -15.01 -6.86
CA GLY A 226 1.00 -15.68 -7.45
C GLY A 226 -0.17 -15.78 -6.49
N LEU A 227 0.09 -16.06 -5.20
CA LEU A 227 -0.95 -16.06 -4.18
C LEU A 227 -1.52 -14.67 -3.89
N CYS A 228 -0.71 -13.61 -4.01
CA CYS A 228 -1.21 -12.23 -3.88
C CYS A 228 -2.20 -11.88 -5.00
N TYR A 229 -1.87 -12.28 -6.23
CA TYR A 229 -2.77 -12.14 -7.38
C TYR A 229 -4.04 -12.96 -7.21
N PHE A 230 -3.91 -14.21 -6.78
CA PHE A 230 -5.07 -15.07 -6.53
C PHE A 230 -5.98 -14.48 -5.45
N TRP A 231 -5.41 -14.05 -4.31
CA TRP A 231 -6.15 -13.43 -3.21
C TRP A 231 -6.89 -12.19 -3.68
N LEU A 232 -6.22 -11.27 -4.36
CA LEU A 232 -6.85 -10.04 -4.85
C LEU A 232 -7.91 -10.35 -5.93
N GLY A 233 -7.69 -11.39 -6.74
CA GLY A 233 -8.68 -11.93 -7.67
C GLY A 233 -9.93 -12.42 -6.94
N VAL A 234 -9.80 -13.11 -5.81
CA VAL A 234 -10.93 -13.51 -4.95
C VAL A 234 -11.66 -12.28 -4.40
N CYS A 235 -10.94 -11.25 -3.98
CA CYS A 235 -11.54 -10.00 -3.50
C CYS A 235 -12.49 -9.37 -4.54
N CYS A 236 -12.20 -9.48 -5.84
CA CYS A 236 -13.11 -8.99 -6.89
C CYS A 236 -14.52 -9.61 -6.84
N PHE A 237 -14.70 -10.79 -6.25
CA PHE A 237 -15.98 -11.48 -6.12
C PHE A 237 -16.70 -11.22 -4.80
N LEU A 238 -16.04 -10.56 -3.85
CA LEU A 238 -16.63 -10.20 -2.57
C LEU A 238 -17.56 -8.97 -2.72
N PRO A 239 -18.61 -8.85 -1.89
CA PRO A 239 -19.40 -7.63 -1.82
C PRO A 239 -18.50 -6.46 -1.38
N MET A 240 -18.56 -5.35 -2.12
CA MET A 240 -17.67 -4.19 -1.96
C MET A 240 -18.06 -3.27 -0.79
N ASP A 241 -18.59 -3.83 0.30
CA ASP A 241 -19.17 -3.04 1.38
C ASP A 241 -18.35 -3.12 2.67
N GLY A 242 -17.87 -1.95 3.10
CA GLY A 242 -17.32 -1.72 4.44
C GLY A 242 -15.87 -2.17 4.66
N PHE A 243 -15.44 -2.07 5.91
CA PHE A 243 -14.04 -2.25 6.35
C PHE A 243 -13.46 -3.64 6.05
N ARG A 244 -14.30 -4.68 6.00
CA ARG A 244 -13.84 -6.06 5.76
C ARG A 244 -13.27 -6.24 4.37
N PHE A 245 -13.90 -5.62 3.37
CA PHE A 245 -13.41 -5.66 2.00
C PHE A 245 -12.09 -4.92 1.88
N LYS A 246 -12.00 -3.69 2.42
CA LYS A 246 -10.75 -2.90 2.44
C LYS A 246 -9.62 -3.70 3.07
N SER A 247 -9.81 -4.20 4.30
CA SER A 247 -8.81 -5.02 4.97
C SER A 247 -8.46 -6.30 4.22
N ALA A 248 -9.41 -6.97 3.56
CA ALA A 248 -9.11 -8.15 2.75
C ALA A 248 -8.24 -7.81 1.53
N CYS A 249 -8.48 -6.67 0.89
CA CYS A 249 -7.63 -6.15 -0.18
C CYS A 249 -6.25 -5.76 0.36
N GLU A 250 -6.17 -5.01 1.46
CA GLU A 250 -4.88 -4.64 2.06
C GLU A 250 -4.09 -5.89 2.46
N LEU A 251 -4.72 -6.89 3.07
CA LEU A 251 -4.04 -8.13 3.46
C LEU A 251 -3.69 -9.06 2.29
N SER A 252 -4.04 -8.70 1.04
CA SER A 252 -3.63 -9.48 -0.13
C SER A 252 -2.12 -9.52 -0.35
N TYR A 253 -1.35 -8.66 0.31
CA TYR A 253 0.12 -8.70 0.33
C TYR A 253 0.70 -9.70 1.34
N LEU A 254 -0.10 -10.26 2.27
CA LEU A 254 0.39 -11.23 3.27
C LEU A 254 1.18 -12.42 2.68
N PRO A 255 0.78 -13.02 1.55
CA PRO A 255 1.54 -14.11 0.95
C PRO A 255 2.97 -13.72 0.55
N LEU A 256 3.33 -12.44 0.51
CA LEU A 256 4.70 -11.99 0.26
C LEU A 256 5.66 -12.26 1.44
N PHE A 257 5.17 -12.71 2.60
CA PHE A 257 6.00 -13.31 3.64
C PHE A 257 6.44 -14.76 3.33
N LEU A 258 5.85 -15.41 2.33
CA LEU A 258 6.14 -16.81 2.03
C LEU A 258 7.61 -17.06 1.68
N PRO A 259 8.31 -16.25 0.87
CA PRO A 259 9.73 -16.46 0.63
C PRO A 259 10.56 -16.57 1.90
N GLN A 260 10.25 -15.78 2.93
CA GLN A 260 10.91 -15.82 4.23
C GLN A 260 10.57 -17.10 4.96
N ILE A 261 9.29 -17.49 4.98
CA ILE A 261 8.85 -18.74 5.62
C ILE A 261 9.57 -19.93 4.96
N PHE A 262 9.58 -20.00 3.63
CA PHE A 262 10.31 -21.03 2.89
C PHE A 262 11.81 -21.01 3.20
N PHE A 263 12.42 -19.83 3.23
CA PHE A 263 13.85 -19.69 3.57
C PHE A 263 14.15 -20.19 5.00
N PHE A 264 13.38 -19.74 5.99
CA PHE A 264 13.53 -20.12 7.41
C PHE A 264 13.34 -21.61 7.66
N PHE A 265 12.43 -22.27 6.93
CA PHE A 265 12.13 -23.70 7.10
C PHE A 265 12.85 -24.59 6.08
N SER A 266 13.57 -24.01 5.11
CA SER A 266 14.41 -24.79 4.22
C SER A 266 15.64 -25.28 4.99
N PRO A 267 16.02 -26.56 4.90
CA PRO A 267 17.25 -27.08 5.49
C PRO A 267 18.51 -26.64 4.73
N LEU A 268 18.42 -25.58 3.92
CA LEU A 268 19.53 -25.04 3.14
C LEU A 268 20.40 -24.15 4.03
N PRO A 269 21.74 -24.30 4.01
CA PRO A 269 22.67 -23.49 4.80
C PRO A 269 22.71 -22.02 4.39
#